data_AF-A0A3P7S5A4-F1
#
_entry.id   AF-A0A3P7S5A4-F1
#
_cell.length_a   1.000
_cell.length_b   1.000
_cell.length_c   1.000
_cell.angle_alpha   90.00
_cell.angle_beta   90.00
_cell.angle_gamma   90.00
#
_symmetry.space_group_name_H-M   'P 1'
#
loop_
_entity.id
_entity.type
_entity.pdbx_description
1 polymer ?
#
loop_
_entity_poly.entity_id
_entity_poly.type
_entity_poly.pdbx_seq_one_letter_code
_entity_poly.pdbx_strand_id
1 'polypeptide(L)' 'MARFPGDTVFKVGRDVTKKRAFPCIEMLTGKPWTFQLDLFNIAGVIYTIVFKRYMKVHCSNGVWLPGFLPQST' A
#
# COMPACT_ATOMS: atom_id res chain seq x y z
N MET A 1 9.54 23.35 -3.87
CA MET A 1 8.79 22.24 -3.23
C MET A 1 8.59 22.58 -1.76
N ALA A 2 7.35 22.83 -1.33
CA ALA A 2 7.06 23.06 0.08
C ALA A 2 7.22 21.75 0.85
N ARG A 3 8.04 21.74 1.91
CA ARG A 3 8.12 20.61 2.82
C ARG A 3 6.88 20.64 3.70
N PHE A 4 6.19 19.51 3.80
CA PHE A 4 5.19 19.36 4.84
C PHE A 4 5.84 19.52 6.22
N PRO A 5 5.16 20.14 7.20
CA PRO A 5 5.66 20.19 8.57
C PRO A 5 6.01 18.78 9.08
N GLY A 6 7.04 18.65 9.91
CA GLY A 6 7.55 17.34 10.34
C GLY A 6 6.52 16.44 11.04
N ASP A 7 5.44 17.00 11.56
CA ASP A 7 4.36 16.30 12.26
C ASP A 7 3.15 16.00 11.36
N THR A 8 3.23 16.21 10.04
CA THR A 8 2.07 15.94 9.17
C THR A 8 1.79 14.45 9.08
N VAL A 9 0.59 14.09 9.52
CA VAL A 9 0.04 12.75 9.39
C VAL A 9 -1.10 12.78 8.39
N PHE A 10 -1.00 11.97 7.35
CA PHE A 10 -2.08 11.80 6.40
C PHE A 10 -3.06 10.75 6.92
N LYS A 11 -4.35 11.07 6.84
CA LYS A 11 -5.48 10.21 7.19
C LYS A 11 -6.47 10.22 6.05
N VAL A 12 -7.09 9.08 5.78
CA VAL A 12 -8.14 8.93 4.78
C VAL A 12 -9.43 8.60 5.50
N GLY A 13 -10.51 9.25 5.08
CA GLY A 13 -11.85 8.89 5.54
C GLY A 13 -12.19 7.49 5.05
N ARG A 14 -12.68 6.62 5.95
CA ARG A 14 -13.04 5.22 5.65
C ARG A 14 -13.99 5.08 4.45
N ASP A 15 -14.78 6.11 4.16
CA ASP A 15 -15.75 6.17 3.05
C ASP A 15 -15.10 6.37 1.66
N VAL A 16 -13.90 6.97 1.60
CA VAL A 16 -13.21 7.30 0.35
C VAL A 16 -12.41 6.10 -0.20
N THR A 17 -11.94 5.23 0.69
CA THR A 17 -11.09 4.07 0.35
C THR A 17 -11.76 3.08 -0.61
N LYS A 18 -13.09 2.96 -0.55
CA LYS A 18 -13.83 1.91 -1.29
C LYS A 18 -13.91 2.14 -2.80
N LYS A 19 -13.70 3.37 -3.30
CA LYS A 19 -14.15 3.70 -4.65
C LYS A 19 -13.11 3.50 -5.75
N ARG A 20 -11.81 3.84 -5.58
CA ARG A 20 -10.82 3.77 -6.69
C ARG A 20 -9.34 3.70 -6.27
N ALA A 21 -9.02 3.66 -4.99
CA ALA A 21 -7.63 3.73 -4.53
C ALA A 21 -7.03 2.33 -4.32
N PHE A 22 -5.71 2.20 -4.49
CA PHE A 22 -4.92 1.10 -3.95
C PHE A 22 -4.50 1.49 -2.53
N PRO A 23 -5.29 1.17 -1.49
CA PRO A 23 -4.93 1.53 -0.13
C PRO A 23 -3.67 0.80 0.30
N CYS A 24 -2.79 1.54 0.96
CA CYS A 24 -1.63 0.96 1.63
C CYS A 24 -2.07 0.20 2.89
N ILE A 25 -1.15 -0.59 3.44
CA ILE A 25 -1.38 -1.39 4.63
C ILE A 25 -1.85 -0.52 5.81
N GLU A 26 -1.26 0.66 5.96
CA GLU A 26 -1.59 1.65 6.98
C GLU A 26 -2.99 2.23 6.76
N MET A 27 -3.38 2.46 5.50
CA MET A 27 -4.73 2.91 5.17
C MET A 27 -5.78 1.84 5.48
N LEU A 28 -5.47 0.56 5.21
CA LEU A 28 -6.34 -0.58 5.54
C LEU A 28 -6.49 -0.77 7.04
N THR A 29 -5.43 -0.54 7.80
CA THR A 29 -5.40 -0.69 9.26
C THR A 29 -5.84 0.57 10.01
N GLY A 30 -6.15 1.66 9.31
CA GLY A 30 -6.55 2.94 9.90
C GLY A 30 -5.43 3.64 10.67
N LYS A 31 -4.18 3.26 10.42
CA LYS A 31 -3.00 3.86 11.03
C LYS A 31 -2.61 5.14 10.30
N PRO A 32 -1.92 6.09 10.95
CA PRO A 32 -1.34 7.24 10.28
C PRO A 32 -0.26 6.82 9.26
N TRP A 33 -0.18 7.50 8.13
CA TRP A 33 0.91 7.31 7.15
C TRP A 33 1.55 8.64 6.74
N THR A 34 2.77 8.53 6.25
CA THR A 34 3.55 9.59 5.60
C THR A 34 4.04 9.04 4.26
N PHE A 35 5.32 8.68 4.16
CA PHE A 35 5.98 8.17 2.96
C PHE A 35 5.64 6.71 2.60
N GLN A 36 4.99 5.98 3.52
CA GLN A 36 4.62 4.58 3.33
C GLN A 36 3.73 4.38 2.10
N LEU A 37 2.90 5.39 1.77
CA LEU A 37 2.02 5.36 0.61
C LEU A 37 2.79 5.28 -0.71
N ASP A 38 3.81 6.13 -0.87
CA ASP A 38 4.65 6.15 -2.06
C ASP A 38 5.45 4.86 -2.20
N LEU A 39 6.03 4.36 -1.10
CA LEU A 39 6.79 3.11 -1.09
C LEU A 39 5.92 1.91 -1.53
N PHE A 40 4.70 1.83 -1.02
CA PHE A 40 3.75 0.79 -1.41
C PHE A 40 3.34 0.91 -2.88
N ASN A 41 3.16 2.13 -3.37
CA ASN A 41 2.81 2.37 -4.77
C ASN A 41 3.96 1.96 -5.72
N ILE A 42 5.21 2.31 -5.38
CA ILE A 42 6.40 1.88 -6.12
C ILE A 42 6.51 0.34 -6.14
N ALA A 43 6.33 -0.31 -4.98
CA ALA A 43 6.30 -1.76 -4.90
C ALA A 43 5.19 -2.37 -5.78
N GLY A 44 4.00 -1.77 -5.79
CA GLY A 44 2.89 -2.17 -6.65
C GLY A 44 3.18 -2.04 -8.14
N VAL A 45 3.88 -0.98 -8.55
CA VAL A 45 4.33 -0.77 -9.93
C VAL A 45 5.37 -1.82 -10.33
N ILE A 46 6.40 -2.03 -9.51
CA ILE A 46 7.43 -3.06 -9.74
C ILE A 46 6.77 -4.43 -9.89
N TYR A 47 5.86 -4.77 -8.97
CA TYR A 47 5.10 -6.01 -9.02
C TYR A 47 4.29 -6.16 -10.31
N THR A 48 3.65 -5.08 -10.76
CA THR A 48 2.89 -5.08 -12.02
C THR A 48 3.79 -5.28 -13.23
N ILE A 49 4.99 -4.70 -13.24
CA ILE A 49 5.96 -4.88 -14.32
C ILE A 49 6.47 -6.33 -14.36
N VAL A 50 6.79 -6.91 -13.19
CA VAL A 50 7.35 -8.27 -13.09
C VAL A 50 6.29 -9.34 -13.39
N PHE A 51 5.09 -9.22 -12.81
CA PHE A 51 4.06 -10.26 -12.86
C PHE A 51 2.92 -9.97 -13.83
N LYS A 52 2.92 -8.81 -14.50
CA LYS A 52 1.84 -8.34 -15.40
C LYS A 52 0.46 -8.39 -14.74
N ARG A 53 0.40 -8.24 -13.42
CA ARG A 53 -0.81 -8.32 -12.60
C ARG A 53 -0.77 -7.27 -11.52
N TYR A 54 -1.93 -6.71 -11.17
CA TYR A 54 -2.02 -5.78 -10.05
C TYR A 54 -1.68 -6.47 -8.73
N MET A 55 -0.89 -5.79 -7.90
CA MET A 55 -0.54 -6.25 -6.57
C MET A 55 -1.79 -6.29 -5.69
N LYS A 56 -2.16 -7.48 -5.22
CA LYS A 56 -3.17 -7.69 -4.18
C LYS A 56 -2.44 -8.16 -2.94
N VAL A 57 -2.65 -7.50 -1.80
CA VAL A 57 -1.99 -7.89 -0.54
C VAL A 57 -2.96 -8.64 0.35
N HIS A 58 -2.44 -9.66 1.02
CA HIS A 58 -3.17 -10.45 2.02
C HIS A 58 -2.38 -10.44 3.33
N CYS A 59 -3.09 -10.29 4.44
CA CYS A 59 -2.51 -10.39 5.77
C CYS A 59 -2.58 -11.86 6.22
N SER A 60 -1.43 -12.51 6.36
CA SER A 60 -1.30 -13.86 6.92
C SER A 60 -0.44 -13.79 8.17
N ASN A 61 -1.01 -14.16 9.32
CA ASN A 61 -0.31 -14.19 10.62
C ASN A 61 0.39 -12.87 11.01
N GLY A 62 -0.19 -11.72 10.62
CA GLY A 62 0.38 -10.39 10.87
C GLY A 62 1.41 -9.92 9.83
N VAL A 63 1.76 -10.75 8.85
CA VAL A 63 2.65 -10.40 7.74
C VAL A 63 1.83 -10.10 6.49
N TRP A 64 2.15 -9.01 5.81
CA TRP A 64 1.50 -8.61 4.56
C TRP A 64 2.29 -9.14 3.37
N LEU A 65 1.66 -10.03 2.60
CA LEU A 65 2.27 -10.69 1.45
C LEU A 65 1.46 -10.37 0.18
N PRO A 66 2.11 -10.20 -0.98
CA PRO A 66 1.41 -10.16 -2.25
C PRO A 66 0.80 -11.55 -2.52
N GLY A 67 -0.43 -11.58 -3.01
CA GLY A 67 -1.23 -12.80 -3.19
C GLY A 67 -0.69 -13.75 -4.25
N PHE A 68 0.25 -13.30 -5.09
CA PHE A 68 0.96 -14.16 -6.02
C PHE A 68 2.46 -13.96 -5.84
N LEU A 69 3.11 -14.97 -5.28
CA LEU A 69 4.54 -15.15 -5.31
C LEU A 69 4.78 -16.43 -6.12
N PRO A 70 5.66 -16.43 -7.13
CA PRO A 70 6.08 -17.68 -7.75
C PRO A 70 6.73 -18.50 -6.63
N GLN A 71 6.16 -19.66 -6.33
CA GLN A 71 6.84 -20.61 -5.44
C GLN A 71 8.16 -20.94 -6.14
N SER A 72 9.30 -20.73 -5.45
CA SER A 72 10.55 -21.30 -5.92
C SER A 72 10.36 -22.82 -5.83
N THR A 73 10.15 -23.45 -6.99
CA THR A 73 10.29 -24.90 -7.13
C THR A 73 11.74 -25.26 -6.92
#